data_AF-A0A0Q5XEN8-F1
#
_entry.id   AF-A0A0Q5XEN8-F1
#
_cell.length_a   1.000
_cell.length_b   1.000
_cell.length_c   1.000
_cell.angle_alpha   90.00
_cell.angle_beta   90.00
_cell.angle_gamma   90.00
#
_symmetry.space_group_name_H-M   'P 1'
#
loop_
_entity.id
_entity.type
_entity.pdbx_description
1 polymer ?
#
loop_
_entity_poly.entity_id
_entity_poly.type
_entity_poly.pdbx_seq_one_letter_code
_entity_poly.pdbx_strand_id
1 'polypeptide(L)'
;MSTSDLLALYEGPNERCGFILKNGDIVEVPNICTDPTNGFDMRGEDIIRFAPLASSTWHTHPDEDSNLSAGDYATFLNWPEHDHFIIGNDGVTRFFVEGGDVLVG
;
A
#
# COMPACT_ATOMS: atom_id res chain seq x y z
N MET A 1 8.84 -11.94 -2.92
CA MET A 1 8.79 -10.60 -3.52
C MET A 1 10.04 -9.86 -3.09
N SER A 2 10.73 -9.21 -4.04
CA SER A 2 11.86 -8.32 -3.76
C SER A 2 11.33 -6.88 -3.64
N THR A 3 11.96 -6.05 -2.81
CA THR A 3 11.67 -4.60 -2.78
C THR A 3 11.90 -3.94 -4.15
N SER A 4 12.78 -4.52 -4.98
CA SER A 4 12.97 -4.09 -6.37
C SER A 4 11.72 -4.26 -7.24
N ASP A 5 10.88 -5.26 -6.96
CA ASP A 5 9.64 -5.50 -7.71
C ASP A 5 8.62 -4.39 -7.41
N LEU A 6 8.58 -3.91 -6.15
CA LEU A 6 7.72 -2.81 -5.73
C LEU A 6 8.22 -1.45 -6.25
N LEU A 7 9.53 -1.20 -6.23
CA LEU A 7 10.10 0.03 -6.79
C LEU A 7 9.74 0.24 -8.26
N ALA A 8 9.60 -0.85 -9.03
CA ALA A 8 9.20 -0.79 -10.43
C ALA A 8 7.77 -0.24 -10.64
N LEU A 9 6.95 -0.20 -9.58
CA LEU A 9 5.58 0.34 -9.61
C LEU A 9 5.55 1.86 -9.37
N TYR A 10 6.67 2.46 -8.95
CA TYR A 10 6.79 3.91 -8.77
C TYR A 10 6.84 4.62 -10.12
N GLU A 11 5.67 4.88 -10.69
CA GLU A 11 5.54 5.47 -12.02
C GLU A 11 4.34 6.41 -12.10
N GLY A 12 4.59 7.61 -12.63
CA GLY A 12 3.56 8.58 -12.96
C GLY A 12 3.18 9.48 -11.79
N PRO A 13 2.24 10.41 -12.01
CA PRO A 13 1.89 11.45 -11.04
C PRO A 13 0.80 11.05 -10.04
N ASN A 14 0.16 9.89 -10.23
CA ASN A 14 -0.95 9.44 -9.40
C ASN A 14 -0.49 8.31 -8.47
N GLU A 15 -1.04 8.27 -7.27
CA GLU A 15 -0.92 7.13 -6.38
C GLU A 15 -1.50 5.88 -7.05
N ARG A 16 -0.72 4.81 -7.00
CA ARG A 16 -1.08 3.46 -7.43
C ARG A 16 -1.16 2.60 -6.19
N CYS A 17 -2.06 1.63 -6.18
CA CYS A 17 -2.27 0.80 -5.01
C CYS A 17 -2.67 -0.63 -5.36
N GLY A 18 -2.54 -1.51 -4.38
CA GLY A 18 -2.97 -2.89 -4.53
C GLY A 18 -2.56 -3.81 -3.40
N PHE A 19 -2.42 -5.09 -3.76
CA PHE A 19 -2.20 -6.18 -2.83
C PHE A 19 -0.98 -6.99 -3.23
N ILE A 20 -0.28 -7.52 -2.22
CA ILE A 20 0.65 -8.63 -2.39
C ILE A 20 -0.04 -9.87 -1.86
N LEU A 21 -0.26 -10.85 -2.72
CA LEU A 21 -0.94 -12.09 -2.38
C LEU A 21 -0.02 -13.03 -1.59
N LYS A 22 -0.58 -13.95 -0.80
CA LYS A 22 0.16 -14.94 0.00
C LYS A 22 1.09 -15.85 -0.82
N ASN A 23 0.83 -16.00 -2.12
CA ASN A 23 1.70 -16.73 -3.05
C ASN A 23 2.86 -15.86 -3.61
N GLY A 24 2.90 -14.58 -3.26
CA GLY A 24 3.91 -13.61 -3.69
C GLY A 24 3.52 -12.77 -4.92
N ASP A 25 2.36 -13.01 -5.53
CA ASP A 25 1.91 -12.23 -6.69
C ASP A 25 1.56 -10.79 -6.28
N ILE A 26 2.00 -9.82 -7.08
CA ILE A 26 1.65 -8.41 -6.91
C ILE A 26 0.46 -8.11 -7.82
N VAL A 27 -0.62 -7.62 -7.22
CA VAL A 27 -1.85 -7.22 -7.92
C VAL A 27 -2.04 -5.73 -7.74
N GLU A 28 -2.07 -5.00 -8.85
CA GLU A 28 -2.51 -3.61 -8.89
C GLU A 28 -4.02 -3.55 -9.10
N VAL A 29 -4.67 -2.62 -8.40
CA VAL A 29 -6.09 -2.32 -8.58
C VAL A 29 -6.26 -0.85 -8.93
N PRO A 30 -7.35 -0.46 -9.63
CA PRO A 30 -7.56 0.94 -9.97
C PRO A 30 -7.73 1.81 -8.73
N ASN A 31 -6.94 2.88 -8.63
CA ASN A 31 -7.18 3.94 -7.67
C ASN A 31 -8.46 4.72 -8.08
N ILE A 32 -9.48 4.67 -7.24
CA ILE A 32 -10.77 5.35 -7.45
C ILE A 32 -10.93 6.63 -6.62
N CYS A 33 -9.86 7.11 -5.98
CA CYS A 33 -9.88 8.34 -5.20
C CYS A 33 -10.26 9.52 -6.11
N THR A 34 -10.98 10.49 -5.55
CA THR A 34 -11.35 11.71 -6.28
C THR A 34 -10.14 12.59 -6.59
N ASP A 35 -9.09 12.49 -5.77
CA ASP A 35 -7.82 13.20 -5.94
C ASP A 35 -6.66 12.21 -5.92
N PRO A 36 -6.44 11.47 -7.03
CA PRO A 36 -5.50 10.36 -7.04
C PRO A 36 -4.03 10.79 -6.98
N THR A 37 -3.71 12.09 -7.01
CA THR A 37 -2.33 12.57 -6.82
C THR A 37 -1.96 12.72 -5.35
N ASN A 38 -2.94 12.74 -4.44
CA ASN A 38 -2.74 12.97 -3.00
C ASN A 38 -3.46 11.91 -2.14
N GLY A 39 -3.82 10.77 -2.73
CA GLY A 39 -4.40 9.67 -2.01
C GLY A 39 -4.85 8.53 -2.91
N PHE A 40 -5.24 7.43 -2.27
CA PHE A 40 -5.82 6.29 -2.95
C PHE A 40 -7.10 5.81 -2.28
N ASP A 41 -7.97 5.21 -3.10
CA ASP A 41 -9.12 4.44 -2.64
C ASP A 41 -9.26 3.20 -3.52
N MET A 42 -9.63 2.08 -2.90
CA MET A 42 -9.88 0.82 -3.59
C MET A 42 -11.38 0.54 -3.68
N ARG A 43 -11.80 -0.08 -4.78
CA ARG A 43 -13.18 -0.56 -4.90
C ARG A 43 -13.47 -1.66 -3.88
N GLY A 44 -14.68 -1.64 -3.32
CA GLY A 44 -15.11 -2.68 -2.38
C GLY A 44 -15.05 -4.09 -2.98
N GLU A 45 -15.32 -4.22 -4.28
CA GLU A 45 -15.23 -5.49 -4.99
C GLU A 45 -13.81 -6.05 -5.04
N ASP A 46 -12.81 -5.18 -5.20
CA ASP A 46 -11.40 -5.56 -5.22
C ASP A 46 -10.93 -5.96 -3.82
N ILE A 47 -11.35 -5.22 -2.78
CA ILE A 47 -11.11 -5.57 -1.38
C ILE A 47 -11.65 -6.96 -1.05
N ILE A 48 -12.93 -7.22 -1.35
CA ILE A 48 -13.57 -8.53 -1.08
C ILE A 48 -12.83 -9.66 -1.80
N ARG A 49 -12.33 -9.40 -3.01
CA ARG A 49 -11.66 -10.39 -3.84
C ARG A 49 -10.24 -10.69 -3.36
N PHE A 50 -9.45 -9.67 -3.03
CA PHE A 50 -8.01 -9.81 -2.85
C PHE A 50 -7.55 -9.75 -1.40
N ALA A 51 -8.19 -8.97 -0.53
CA ALA A 51 -7.76 -8.82 0.87
C ALA A 51 -7.66 -10.16 1.64
N PRO A 52 -8.60 -11.12 1.50
CA PRO A 52 -8.48 -12.42 2.18
C PRO A 52 -7.30 -13.27 1.70
N LEU A 53 -6.85 -13.03 0.47
CA LEU A 53 -5.74 -13.72 -0.19
C LEU A 53 -4.42 -12.97 -0.04
N ALA A 54 -4.47 -11.72 0.40
CA ALA A 54 -3.31 -10.86 0.59
C ALA A 54 -2.53 -11.23 1.85
N SER A 55 -1.20 -11.10 1.77
CA SER A 55 -0.32 -10.98 2.93
C SER A 55 -0.08 -9.50 3.28
N SER A 56 -0.22 -8.62 2.30
CA SER A 56 0.17 -7.21 2.44
C SER A 56 -0.61 -6.32 1.48
N THR A 57 -0.70 -5.03 1.79
CA THR A 57 -1.10 -3.98 0.83
C THR A 57 0.13 -3.21 0.37
N TRP A 58 0.00 -2.51 -0.75
CA TRP A 58 1.02 -1.56 -1.19
C TRP A 58 0.36 -0.34 -1.82
N HIS A 59 1.03 0.81 -1.73
CA HIS A 59 0.72 2.00 -2.51
C HIS A 59 1.96 2.87 -2.75
N THR A 60 1.86 3.81 -3.68
CA THR A 60 2.94 4.75 -4.03
C THR A 60 2.62 6.16 -3.54
N HIS A 61 3.63 6.93 -3.14
CA HIS A 61 3.54 8.38 -2.93
C HIS A 61 4.32 9.13 -4.03
N PRO A 62 3.68 9.55 -5.13
CA PRO A 62 4.33 10.34 -6.18
C PRO A 62 4.94 11.62 -5.62
N ASP A 63 6.18 11.91 -5.99
CA ASP A 63 6.95 13.08 -5.57
C ASP A 63 7.21 13.24 -4.06
N GLU A 64 6.70 12.34 -3.20
CA GLU A 64 6.95 12.31 -1.76
C GLU A 64 7.79 11.09 -1.35
N ASP A 65 8.19 11.06 -0.08
CA ASP A 65 8.93 9.94 0.49
C ASP A 65 7.98 8.80 0.92
N SER A 66 8.57 7.67 1.32
CA SER A 66 7.85 6.49 1.76
C SER A 66 7.40 6.55 3.23
N ASN A 67 7.27 7.76 3.81
CA ASN A 67 6.78 7.92 5.17
C ASN A 67 5.26 7.78 5.29
N LEU A 68 4.84 7.55 6.52
CA LEU A 68 3.46 7.38 6.90
C LEU A 68 2.69 8.71 6.93
N SER A 69 1.59 8.81 6.17
CA SER A 69 0.62 9.90 6.32
C SER A 69 -0.39 9.62 7.45
N ALA A 70 -1.18 10.64 7.83
CA ALA A 70 -2.27 10.44 8.78
C ALA A 70 -3.38 9.51 8.24
N GLY A 71 -3.60 9.52 6.91
CA GLY A 71 -4.57 8.64 6.25
C GLY A 71 -4.10 7.19 6.24
N ASP A 72 -2.81 6.97 5.99
CA ASP A 72 -2.20 5.64 6.04
C ASP A 72 -2.30 5.05 7.43
N TYR A 73 -1.94 5.82 8.47
CA TYR A 73 -2.01 5.38 9.86
C TYR A 73 -3.41 4.85 10.21
N ALA A 74 -4.47 5.60 9.85
CA ALA A 74 -5.84 5.18 10.10
C ALA A 74 -6.21 3.89 9.34
N THR A 75 -5.76 3.77 8.09
CA THR A 75 -5.99 2.58 7.27
C THR A 75 -5.30 1.35 7.84
N PHE A 76 -4.05 1.48 8.27
CA PHE A 76 -3.25 0.35 8.76
C PHE A 76 -3.84 -0.20 10.06
N LEU A 77 -4.33 0.67 10.95
CA LEU A 77 -5.05 0.24 12.15
C LEU A 77 -6.36 -0.50 11.86
N ASN A 78 -6.99 -0.27 10.71
CA ASN A 78 -8.19 -1.01 10.31
C ASN A 78 -7.86 -2.39 9.72
N TRP A 79 -6.63 -2.62 9.30
CA TRP A 79 -6.15 -3.84 8.65
C TRP A 79 -4.89 -4.38 9.34
N PRO A 80 -4.92 -4.58 10.67
CA PRO A 80 -3.72 -4.84 11.46
C PRO A 80 -3.04 -6.18 11.16
N GLU A 81 -3.71 -7.08 10.45
CA GLU A 81 -3.18 -8.39 10.07
C GLU A 81 -2.31 -8.36 8.80
N HIS A 82 -2.29 -7.24 8.07
CA HIS A 82 -1.50 -7.07 6.85
C HIS A 82 -0.26 -6.24 7.12
N ASP A 83 0.83 -6.57 6.43
CA ASP A 83 1.91 -5.60 6.24
C ASP A 83 1.45 -4.54 5.22
N HIS A 84 2.00 -3.34 5.32
CA HIS A 84 1.71 -2.24 4.40
C HIS A 84 3.01 -1.69 3.84
N PHE A 85 3.11 -1.60 2.52
CA PHE A 85 4.28 -1.06 1.84
C PHE A 85 3.97 0.29 1.22
N ILE A 86 4.76 1.30 1.55
CA ILE A 86 4.72 2.61 0.89
C ILE A 86 5.94 2.71 -0.01
N ILE A 87 5.72 3.12 -1.26
CA ILE A 87 6.76 3.29 -2.27
C ILE A 87 6.88 4.78 -2.57
N GLY A 88 7.96 5.40 -2.13
CA GLY A 88 8.26 6.82 -2.33
C GLY A 88 9.45 7.05 -3.24
N ASN A 89 9.83 8.31 -3.43
CA ASN A 89 11.02 8.69 -4.18
C ASN A 89 12.34 8.27 -3.50
N ASP A 90 12.27 7.88 -2.23
CA ASP A 90 13.40 7.48 -1.38
C ASP A 90 13.53 5.96 -1.23
N GLY A 91 12.52 5.20 -1.63
CA GLY A 91 12.56 3.74 -1.57
C GLY A 91 11.21 3.08 -1.26
N VAL A 92 11.30 1.91 -0.64
CA VAL A 92 10.15 1.16 -0.14
C VAL A 92 10.29 1.03 1.37
N THR A 93 9.26 1.46 2.09
CA THR A 93 9.18 1.31 3.54
C THR A 93 8.06 0.35 3.90
N ARG A 94 8.33 -0.56 4.83
CA ARG A 94 7.34 -1.50 5.37
C ARG A 94 6.82 -0.99 6.71
N PHE A 95 5.50 -0.99 6.84
CA PHE A 95 4.77 -0.75 8.07
C PHE A 95 3.97 -1.99 8.46
N PHE A 96 3.77 -2.18 9.75
CA PHE A 96 2.96 -3.27 10.30
C PHE A 96 2.37 -2.86 11.66
N VAL A 97 1.27 -3.49 12.06
CA VAL A 97 0.63 -3.19 13.35
C VAL A 97 1.03 -4.25 14.38
N GLU A 98 1.57 -3.81 15.52
CA GLU A 98 1.87 -4.67 16.66
C GLU A 98 1.36 -4.02 17.95
N GLY A 99 0.57 -4.76 18.73
CA GLY A 99 0.03 -4.23 20.00
C GLY A 99 -0.96 -3.05 19.85
N GLY A 100 -1.40 -2.76 18.62
CA GLY A 100 -2.25 -1.60 18.31
C GLY A 100 -1.46 -0.36 17.87
N ASP A 101 -0.14 -0.45 17.77
CA ASP A 101 0.74 0.61 17.27
C ASP A 101 1.23 0.29 15.86
N VAL A 102 1.37 1.33 15.01
CA VAL A 102 1.99 1.20 13.69
C VAL A 102 3.52 1.33 13.85
N LEU A 103 4.24 0.28 13.45
CA LEU A 103 5.69 0.20 13.50
C LEU A 103 6.30 0.18 12.09
N VAL A 104 7.59 0.52 12.00
CA VAL A 104 8.40 0.42 10.77
C VAL A 104 9.37 -0.76 10.88
N GLY A 105 9.57 -1.51 9.79
CA GLY A 105 10.36 -2.75 9.79
C GLY A 105 11.24 -2.97 8.56
#